data_AF-D9PHN3-F1
#
_entry.id   AF-D9PHN3-F1
#
_cell.length_a   1.000
_cell.length_b   1.000
_cell.length_c   1.000
_cell.angle_alpha   90.00
_cell.angle_beta   90.00
_cell.angle_gamma   90.00
#
_symmetry.space_group_name_H-M   'P 1'
#
loop_
_entity.id
_entity.type
_entity.pdbx_description
1 polymer ?
#
loop_
_entity_poly.entity_id
_entity_poly.type
_entity_poly.pdbx_seq_one_letter_code
_entity_poly.pdbx_strand_id
1 'polypeptide(L)'
;MVIQTTCTKCGTAISLDFGALSKEEAVEAAEKLDRSPRECPGRHMELEGIAGLWRVKDAIHRAYDLGEGSVEVAPVLSDHDFVQGLLSEGNDVYDGGRNTVPEFNLPSIHATPNLKHLGFGDFGNDTHLFLRHDSPRGTRFYTRETRS
;
A
#
# COMPACT_ATOMS: atom_id res chain seq x y z
N MET A 1 3.25 -1.06 -17.74
CA MET A 1 4.60 -1.58 -17.50
C MET A 1 4.79 -1.53 -16.02
N VAL A 2 4.87 -2.70 -15.39
CA VAL A 2 5.09 -2.81 -13.96
C VAL A 2 6.58 -3.06 -13.76
N ILE A 3 7.20 -2.21 -12.95
CA ILE A 3 8.57 -2.42 -12.49
C ILE A 3 8.54 -3.01 -11.09
N GLN A 4 9.50 -3.88 -10.82
CA GLN A 4 9.73 -4.42 -9.48
C GLN A 4 11.08 -3.99 -8.95
N THR A 5 11.08 -3.59 -7.68
CA THR A 5 12.28 -3.16 -6.97
C THR A 5 12.11 -3.43 -5.48
N THR A 6 13.11 -3.03 -4.69
CA THR A 6 13.13 -3.25 -3.25
C THR A 6 13.56 -1.96 -2.57
N CYS A 7 12.89 -1.60 -1.48
CA CYS A 7 13.33 -0.49 -0.66
C CYS A 7 14.66 -0.84 0.01
N THR A 8 15.70 -0.04 -0.23
CA THR A 8 17.05 -0.27 0.33
C THR A 8 17.11 -0.10 1.84
N LYS A 9 16.15 0.60 2.44
CA LYS A 9 16.09 0.84 3.88
C LYS A 9 15.47 -0.30 4.68
N CYS A 10 14.37 -0.88 4.18
CA CYS A 10 13.59 -1.90 4.91
C CYS A 10 13.50 -3.25 4.21
N GLY A 11 14.02 -3.39 2.99
CA GLY A 11 13.97 -4.63 2.22
C GLY A 11 12.57 -4.99 1.67
N THR A 12 11.57 -4.12 1.84
CA THR A 12 10.21 -4.39 1.35
C THR A 12 10.17 -4.35 -0.18
N ALA A 13 9.52 -5.34 -0.79
CA ALA A 13 9.28 -5.37 -2.23
C ALA A 13 8.32 -4.25 -2.65
N ILE A 14 8.68 -3.53 -3.70
CA ILE A 14 7.93 -2.40 -4.24
C ILE A 14 7.60 -2.67 -5.69
N SER A 15 6.32 -2.54 -6.02
CA SER A 15 5.82 -2.57 -7.39
C SER A 15 5.30 -1.19 -7.77
N LEU A 16 5.74 -0.68 -8.93
CA LEU A 16 5.23 0.58 -9.48
C LEU A 16 4.71 0.32 -10.89
N ASP A 17 3.47 0.73 -11.14
CA ASP A 17 2.86 0.64 -12.46
C ASP A 17 2.95 1.98 -13.19
N PHE A 18 3.68 1.98 -14.30
CA PHE A 18 3.78 3.11 -15.22
C PHE A 18 2.82 2.98 -16.42
N GLY A 19 1.91 2.01 -16.41
CA GLY A 19 0.86 1.89 -17.44
C GLY A 19 1.44 1.76 -18.85
N ALA A 20 0.89 2.51 -19.81
CA ALA A 20 1.33 2.50 -21.20
C ALA A 20 2.42 3.53 -21.52
N LEU A 21 3.07 4.12 -20.51
CA LEU A 21 4.11 5.13 -20.72
C LEU A 21 5.32 4.53 -21.45
N SER A 22 5.93 5.33 -22.32
CA SER A 22 7.27 5.08 -22.85
C SER A 22 8.31 5.13 -21.74
N LYS A 23 9.54 4.70 -22.05
CA LYS A 23 10.65 4.72 -21.09
C LYS A 23 10.93 6.14 -20.60
N GLU A 24 11.00 7.09 -21.53
CA GLU A 24 11.30 8.50 -21.25
C GLU A 24 10.22 9.12 -20.35
N GLU A 25 8.95 8.85 -20.65
CA GLU A 25 7.82 9.29 -19.83
C GLU A 25 7.81 8.63 -18.45
N ALA A 26 8.18 7.35 -18.35
CA ALA A 26 8.29 6.65 -17.07
C ALA A 26 9.42 7.25 -16.21
N VAL A 27 10.56 7.62 -16.80
CA VAL A 27 11.65 8.32 -16.10
C VAL A 27 11.18 9.68 -15.60
N GLU A 28 10.50 10.48 -16.43
CA GLU A 28 9.98 11.79 -16.02
C GLU A 28 8.94 11.66 -14.89
N ALA A 29 8.04 10.67 -14.99
CA ALA A 29 7.08 10.37 -13.94
C ALA A 29 7.78 9.96 -12.63
N ALA A 30 8.83 9.15 -12.71
CA ALA A 30 9.64 8.77 -11.54
C ALA A 30 10.33 9.98 -10.89
N GLU A 31 10.83 10.94 -11.67
CA GLU A 31 11.42 12.17 -11.12
C GLU A 31 10.40 13.07 -10.44
N LYS A 32 9.16 13.12 -10.94
CA LYS A 32 8.06 13.81 -10.25
C LYS A 32 7.72 13.14 -8.93
N LEU A 33 7.70 11.81 -8.90
CA LEU A 33 7.43 11.04 -7.68
C LEU A 33 8.51 11.26 -6.61
N ASP A 34 9.78 11.40 -7.02
CA ASP A 34 10.93 11.61 -6.14
C ASP A 34 10.86 12.91 -5.31
N ARG A 35 10.10 13.91 -5.77
CA ARG A 35 10.03 15.26 -5.16
C ARG A 35 9.00 15.38 -4.04
N SER A 36 8.38 14.29 -3.61
CA SER A 36 7.31 14.31 -2.61
C SER A 36 7.53 13.27 -1.51
N PRO A 37 7.29 13.62 -0.23
CA PRO A 37 7.29 12.64 0.85
C PRO A 37 6.28 11.53 0.57
N ARG A 38 6.67 10.28 0.81
CA ARG A 38 5.80 9.13 0.51
C ARG A 38 5.89 8.06 1.59
N GLU A 39 4.77 7.38 1.82
CA GLU A 39 4.71 6.20 2.68
C GLU A 39 5.30 5.00 1.93
N CYS A 40 6.30 4.36 2.53
CA CYS A 40 6.76 3.05 2.10
C CYS A 40 5.78 1.98 2.62
N PRO A 41 5.43 0.95 1.81
CA PRO A 41 4.68 -0.21 2.28
C PRO A 41 5.29 -0.89 3.52
N GLY A 42 6.61 -0.76 3.72
CA GLY A 42 7.31 -1.18 4.93
C GLY A 42 7.08 -0.31 6.18
N ARG A 43 6.03 0.53 6.20
CA ARG A 43 5.59 1.38 7.32
C ARG A 43 6.63 2.40 7.81
N HIS A 44 7.23 3.13 6.88
CA HIS A 44 8.02 4.33 7.18
C HIS A 44 7.81 5.43 6.15
N MET A 45 8.12 6.67 6.52
CA MET A 45 8.10 7.82 5.61
C MET A 45 9.45 7.96 4.90
N GLU A 46 9.41 8.16 3.60
CA GLU A 46 10.58 8.46 2.77
C GLU A 46 10.68 9.98 2.60
N LEU A 47 11.69 10.56 3.24
CA LEU A 47 11.95 12.02 3.23
C LEU A 47 12.98 12.42 2.16
N GLU A 48 13.80 11.47 1.68
CA GLU A 48 14.92 11.70 0.76
C GLU A 48 14.61 11.38 -0.70
N GLY A 49 13.33 11.19 -1.02
CA GLY A 49 12.89 10.83 -2.37
C GLY A 49 12.96 9.33 -2.66
N ILE A 50 11.94 8.83 -3.36
CA ILE A 50 11.76 7.39 -3.62
C ILE A 50 12.72 6.83 -4.68
N ALA A 51 13.28 7.67 -5.56
CA ALA A 51 14.04 7.22 -6.73
C ALA A 51 15.36 6.57 -6.32
N GLY A 52 16.06 7.13 -5.33
CA GLY A 52 17.27 6.56 -4.76
C GLY A 52 16.98 5.35 -3.88
N LEU A 53 16.06 5.51 -2.93
CA LEU A 53 15.74 4.49 -1.93
C LEU A 53 15.12 3.23 -2.55
N TRP A 54 14.31 3.38 -3.60
CA TRP A 54 13.71 2.24 -4.29
C TRP A 54 14.40 1.96 -5.63
N ARG A 55 15.56 2.59 -5.91
CA ARG A 55 16.34 2.41 -7.16
C ARG A 55 15.45 2.43 -8.42
N VAL A 56 14.51 3.37 -8.47
CA VAL A 56 13.41 3.39 -9.47
C VAL A 56 13.96 3.53 -10.88
N LYS A 57 14.99 4.36 -11.10
CA LYS A 57 15.62 4.53 -12.42
C LYS A 57 16.26 3.22 -12.91
N ASP A 58 17.02 2.53 -12.05
CA ASP A 58 17.60 1.22 -12.39
C ASP A 58 16.51 0.20 -12.74
N ALA A 59 15.40 0.21 -11.99
CA ALA A 59 14.28 -0.69 -12.24
C ALA A 59 13.54 -0.38 -13.56
N ILE A 60 13.41 0.90 -13.93
CA ILE A 60 12.91 1.30 -15.25
C ILE A 60 13.87 0.83 -16.36
N HIS A 61 15.18 1.01 -16.18
CA HIS A 61 16.17 0.52 -17.15
C HIS A 61 16.07 -0.99 -17.36
N ARG A 62 16.07 -1.77 -16.28
CA ARG A 62 15.90 -3.23 -16.38
C ARG A 62 14.59 -3.61 -17.08
N ALA A 63 13.50 -2.91 -16.78
CA ALA A 63 12.20 -3.20 -17.37
C ALA A 63 12.12 -2.89 -18.87
N TYR A 64 12.55 -1.71 -19.29
CA TYR A 64 12.39 -1.25 -20.67
C TYR A 64 13.54 -1.66 -21.59
N ASP A 65 14.78 -1.72 -21.08
CA ASP A 65 15.97 -2.02 -21.89
C ASP A 65 16.30 -3.51 -21.91
N LEU A 66 16.05 -4.22 -20.80
CA LEU A 66 16.39 -5.65 -20.65
C LEU A 66 15.17 -6.58 -20.67
N GLY A 67 13.95 -6.02 -20.69
CA GLY A 67 12.72 -6.81 -20.70
C GLY A 67 12.40 -7.52 -19.39
N GLU A 68 13.02 -7.09 -18.27
CA GLU A 68 12.81 -7.71 -16.94
C GLU A 68 11.56 -7.17 -16.22
N GLY A 69 10.80 -6.28 -16.86
CA GLY A 69 9.54 -5.75 -16.36
C GLY A 69 8.37 -6.61 -16.83
N SER A 70 7.28 -6.64 -16.05
CA SER A 70 6.09 -7.35 -16.48
C SER A 70 5.10 -6.39 -17.16
N VAL A 71 4.56 -6.83 -18.29
CA VAL A 71 3.37 -6.22 -18.91
C VAL A 71 2.10 -6.80 -18.29
N GLU A 72 2.20 -8.02 -17.76
CA GLU A 72 1.16 -8.62 -16.92
C GLU A 72 1.16 -7.95 -15.55
N VAL A 73 0.15 -7.11 -15.33
CA VAL A 73 -0.28 -6.78 -13.98
C VAL A 73 -0.91 -8.06 -13.45
N ALA A 74 -0.24 -8.73 -12.50
CA ALA A 74 -0.86 -9.86 -11.81
C ALA A 74 -2.26 -9.43 -11.34
N PRO A 75 -3.29 -10.30 -11.46
CA PRO A 75 -4.63 -9.94 -11.03
C PRO A 75 -4.56 -9.41 -9.60
N VAL A 76 -4.91 -8.14 -9.46
CA VAL A 76 -4.83 -7.45 -8.18
C VAL A 76 -5.84 -8.13 -7.27
N LEU A 77 -5.35 -8.67 -6.15
CA LEU A 77 -6.18 -9.32 -5.14
C LEU A 77 -7.40 -8.44 -4.86
N SER A 78 -8.59 -9.03 -4.97
CA SER A 78 -9.83 -8.28 -4.77
C SER A 78 -9.93 -7.85 -3.31
N ASP A 79 -10.67 -6.77 -3.03
CA ASP A 79 -10.94 -6.35 -1.65
C ASP A 79 -11.63 -7.49 -0.88
N HIS A 80 -12.48 -8.27 -1.56
CA HIS A 80 -13.14 -9.45 -1.00
C HIS A 80 -12.12 -10.49 -0.53
N ASP A 81 -11.23 -10.93 -1.42
CA ASP A 81 -10.25 -11.98 -1.12
C ASP A 81 -9.22 -11.49 -0.09
N PHE A 82 -8.87 -10.20 -0.13
CA PHE A 82 -8.00 -9.58 0.85
C PHE A 82 -8.62 -9.61 2.26
N VAL A 83 -9.87 -9.16 2.39
CA VAL A 83 -10.59 -9.17 3.67
C VAL A 83 -10.84 -10.61 4.14
N GLN A 84 -11.17 -11.52 3.23
CA GLN A 84 -11.32 -12.94 3.54
C GLN A 84 -10.04 -13.52 4.14
N GLY A 85 -8.87 -13.15 3.61
CA GLY A 85 -7.56 -13.52 4.17
C GLY A 85 -7.40 -13.05 5.62
N LEU A 86 -7.60 -11.75 5.87
CA LEU A 86 -7.51 -11.18 7.22
C LEU A 86 -8.46 -11.86 8.21
N LEU A 87 -9.70 -12.12 7.81
CA LEU A 87 -10.69 -12.81 8.64
C LEU A 87 -10.29 -14.27 8.90
N SER A 88 -9.72 -14.96 7.90
CA SER A 88 -9.28 -16.36 8.05
C SER A 88 -8.11 -16.53 9.03
N GLU A 89 -7.32 -15.48 9.23
CA GLU A 89 -6.27 -15.41 10.25
C GLU A 89 -6.83 -15.11 11.66
N GLY A 90 -8.14 -14.94 11.79
CA GLY A 90 -8.81 -14.65 13.06
C GLY A 90 -8.81 -13.18 13.47
N ASN A 91 -8.46 -12.26 12.56
CA ASN A 91 -8.47 -10.84 12.84
C ASN A 91 -9.91 -10.29 12.90
N ASP A 92 -10.13 -9.31 13.77
CA ASP A 92 -11.36 -8.51 13.79
C ASP A 92 -11.19 -7.29 12.86
N VAL A 93 -11.93 -7.27 11.75
CA VAL A 93 -11.71 -6.35 10.62
C VAL A 93 -12.80 -5.27 10.55
N TYR A 94 -12.38 -4.03 10.36
CA TYR A 94 -13.23 -2.85 10.22
C TYR A 94 -13.05 -2.21 8.83
N ASP A 95 -14.14 -1.68 8.27
CA ASP A 95 -14.15 -0.96 7.00
C ASP A 95 -13.68 0.50 7.17
N GLY A 96 -12.79 0.95 6.29
CA GLY A 96 -12.24 2.31 6.28
C GLY A 96 -13.15 3.39 5.68
N GLY A 97 -14.40 3.07 5.36
CA GLY A 97 -15.44 4.00 4.93
C GLY A 97 -15.87 3.90 3.46
N ARG A 98 -15.28 2.99 2.67
CA ARG A 98 -15.67 2.79 1.26
C ARG A 98 -16.71 1.69 1.06
N ASN A 99 -16.87 0.78 2.03
CA ASN A 99 -17.81 -0.33 1.97
C ASN A 99 -17.74 -1.12 0.65
N THR A 100 -16.53 -1.49 0.22
CA THR A 100 -16.32 -2.20 -1.06
C THR A 100 -16.62 -3.69 -0.98
N VAL A 101 -16.83 -4.23 0.23
CA VAL A 101 -17.12 -5.63 0.53
C VAL A 101 -18.34 -5.78 1.45
N PRO A 102 -19.52 -5.28 1.04
CA PRO A 102 -20.72 -5.26 1.89
C PRO A 102 -21.16 -6.65 2.38
N GLU A 103 -20.81 -7.71 1.66
CA GLU A 103 -21.08 -9.11 2.00
C GLU A 103 -20.51 -9.54 3.36
N PHE A 104 -19.41 -8.94 3.81
CA PHE A 104 -18.82 -9.24 5.13
C PHE A 104 -19.48 -8.46 6.28
N ASN A 105 -20.36 -7.50 5.99
CA ASN A 105 -21.03 -6.66 7.00
C ASN A 105 -20.05 -6.05 8.02
N LEU A 106 -18.88 -5.59 7.55
CA LEU A 106 -17.84 -5.06 8.42
C LEU A 106 -18.31 -3.79 9.14
N PRO A 107 -17.99 -3.62 10.44
CA PRO A 107 -18.22 -2.37 11.13
C PRO A 107 -17.35 -1.25 10.53
N SER A 108 -17.89 -0.03 10.42
CA SER A 108 -17.08 1.13 10.01
C SER A 108 -16.14 1.54 11.13
N ILE A 109 -14.87 1.80 10.81
CA ILE A 109 -13.90 2.33 11.76
C ILE A 109 -14.38 3.65 12.39
N HIS A 110 -15.04 4.50 11.60
CA HIS A 110 -15.52 5.82 12.03
C HIS A 110 -16.74 5.77 12.96
N ALA A 111 -17.37 4.59 13.11
CA ALA A 111 -18.40 4.37 14.12
C ALA A 111 -17.81 4.02 15.51
N THR A 112 -16.49 3.82 15.60
CA THR A 112 -15.83 3.46 16.85
C THR A 112 -15.78 4.66 17.81
N PRO A 113 -16.24 4.52 19.07
CA PRO A 113 -16.21 5.60 20.05
C PRO A 113 -14.79 6.07 20.40
N ASN A 114 -14.65 7.37 20.62
CA ASN A 114 -13.42 8.03 21.08
C ASN A 114 -12.18 7.73 20.21
N LEU A 115 -12.39 7.53 18.91
CA LEU A 115 -11.33 7.24 17.95
C LEU A 115 -10.38 8.44 17.80
N LYS A 116 -9.08 8.19 17.89
CA LYS A 116 -8.00 9.15 17.74
C LYS A 116 -7.07 8.68 16.63
N HIS A 117 -6.66 9.58 15.75
CA HIS A 117 -5.66 9.28 14.72
C HIS A 117 -4.27 9.22 15.35
N LEU A 118 -3.51 8.15 15.09
CA LEU A 118 -2.20 7.90 15.71
C LEU A 118 -1.01 8.14 14.77
N GLY A 119 -1.26 8.39 13.48
CA GLY A 119 -0.23 8.52 12.44
C GLY A 119 -0.29 7.36 11.45
N PHE A 120 0.26 7.56 10.23
CA PHE A 120 0.29 6.54 9.15
C PHE A 120 -1.07 5.97 8.72
N GLY A 121 -2.16 6.68 9.10
CA GLY A 121 -3.52 6.24 8.87
C GLY A 121 -4.06 5.26 9.90
N ASP A 122 -3.28 4.90 10.94
CA ASP A 122 -3.70 4.09 12.08
C ASP A 122 -4.56 4.90 13.06
N PHE A 123 -5.44 4.18 13.76
CA PHE A 123 -6.28 4.77 14.79
C PHE A 123 -6.15 4.03 16.13
N GLY A 124 -6.63 4.65 17.18
CA GLY A 124 -6.79 4.00 18.48
C GLY A 124 -7.80 4.71 19.35
N ASN A 125 -8.22 4.04 20.40
CA ASN A 125 -8.95 4.63 21.50
C ASN A 125 -8.30 4.19 22.83
N ASP A 126 -9.03 4.31 23.93
CA ASP A 126 -8.46 4.03 25.25
C ASP A 126 -8.23 2.52 25.49
N THR A 127 -8.85 1.64 24.70
CA THR A 127 -8.79 0.18 24.89
C THR A 127 -8.17 -0.58 23.72
N HIS A 128 -8.18 -0.02 22.51
CA HIS A 128 -7.76 -0.72 21.30
C HIS A 128 -6.90 0.15 20.39
N LEU A 129 -6.07 -0.54 19.60
CA LEU A 129 -5.43 -0.04 18.39
C LEU A 129 -6.18 -0.58 17.18
N PHE A 130 -6.21 0.22 16.12
CA PHE A 130 -6.79 -0.13 14.84
C PHE A 130 -5.71 0.07 13.78
N LEU A 131 -5.08 -1.02 13.38
CA LEU A 131 -3.96 -1.00 12.46
C LEU A 131 -4.46 -1.02 11.02
N ARG A 132 -3.97 -0.09 10.21
CA ARG A 132 -4.31 0.04 8.80
C ARG A 132 -3.75 -1.12 7.99
N HIS A 133 -4.60 -1.65 7.12
CA HIS A 133 -4.27 -2.61 6.09
C HIS A 133 -4.86 -2.11 4.77
N ASP A 134 -3.99 -1.77 3.84
CA ASP A 134 -4.41 -1.37 2.50
C ASP A 134 -4.50 -2.61 1.62
N SER A 135 -5.69 -2.84 1.09
CA SER A 135 -5.84 -3.79 -0.02
C SER A 135 -4.96 -3.35 -1.20
N PRO A 136 -4.55 -4.29 -2.07
CA PRO A 136 -3.82 -3.96 -3.30
C PRO A 136 -4.57 -3.01 -4.25
N ARG A 137 -5.88 -2.80 -4.07
CA ARG A 137 -6.69 -1.80 -4.81
C ARG A 137 -6.72 -0.42 -4.14
N GLY A 138 -6.06 -0.26 -3.00
CA GLY A 138 -5.98 0.98 -2.25
C GLY A 138 -7.19 1.28 -1.36
N THR A 139 -8.09 0.32 -1.15
CA THR A 139 -9.12 0.41 -0.11
C THR A 139 -8.52 0.12 1.25
N ARG A 140 -8.87 0.92 2.25
CA ARG A 140 -8.35 0.81 3.62
C ARG A 140 -9.29 -0.05 4.47
N PHE A 141 -8.69 -1.00 5.18
CA PHE A 141 -9.31 -1.80 6.23
C PHE A 141 -8.48 -1.69 7.51
N TYR A 142 -9.06 -2.09 8.63
CA TYR A 142 -8.41 -1.97 9.93
C TYR A 142 -8.55 -3.25 10.75
N THR A 143 -7.46 -3.77 11.29
CA THR A 143 -7.54 -4.85 12.28
C THR A 143 -7.52 -4.27 13.69
N ARG A 144 -8.40 -4.77 14.56
CA ARG A 144 -8.47 -4.33 15.96
C ARG A 144 -7.55 -5.17 16.84
N GLU A 145 -6.67 -4.51 17.57
CA GLU A 145 -5.78 -5.11 18.56
C GLU A 145 -6.02 -4.49 19.94
N THR A 146 -5.86 -5.28 21.00
CA THR A 146 -5.99 -4.77 22.38
C THR A 146 -4.74 -3.95 22.75
N ARG A 147 -4.93 -2.77 23.35
CA ARG A 147 -3.81 -2.04 23.95
C ARG A 147 -3.39 -2.74 25.24
N SER A 148 -2.15 -3.22 25.26
CA SER A 148 -1.46 -3.69 26.48
C SER A 148 -1.13 -2.55 27.43
#